data_AF-A0A1A7YK64-F1
#
_entry.id   AF-A0A1A7YK64-F1
#
_cell.length_a   1.000
_cell.length_b   1.000
_cell.length_c   1.000
_cell.angle_alpha   90.00
_cell.angle_beta   90.00
_cell.angle_gamma   90.00
#
_symmetry.space_group_name_H-M   'P 1'
#
loop_
_entity.id
_entity.type
_entity.pdbx_description
1 polymer ?
#
loop_
_entity_poly.entity_id
_entity_poly.type
_entity_poly.pdbx_seq_one_letter_code
_entity_poly.pdbx_strand_id
1 'polypeptide(L)'
;LRNLAIPATNKVRMLEDGVTERIKTLLRTNTPPVQFKLLGTLRMMVDGQEEAALKLGKDPVLLSRVLEWCEAKDHAGVRGEASRLLAALIRHSRSSEIVCAVARADGVHHLISMATSEHVIMQNEALVALAIASAIDIVSMKDPLKEAELVPTLKKILDDPIGAVEVKFSALGLICTMANSSVMREELDSVNMKESLSKLTDHSSSKLASQARSILTILSDPS
;
A
#
# COMPACT_ATOMS: atom_id res chain seq x y z
N LEU A 1 -0.91 -3.41 -25.14
CA LEU A 1 -1.89 -3.43 -24.02
C LEU A 1 -1.53 -2.43 -22.94
N ARG A 2 -0.41 -2.58 -22.20
CA ARG A 2 0.02 -1.60 -21.17
C ARG A 2 -0.14 -0.12 -21.56
N ASN A 3 0.44 0.30 -22.69
CA ASN A 3 0.35 1.70 -23.12
C ASN A 3 -1.08 2.12 -23.52
N LEU A 4 -1.85 1.19 -24.10
CA LEU A 4 -3.24 1.44 -24.46
C LEU A 4 -4.13 1.60 -23.23
N ALA A 5 -3.77 1.00 -22.08
CA ALA A 5 -4.50 1.09 -20.82
C ALA A 5 -4.21 2.38 -20.03
N ILE A 6 -3.35 3.29 -20.53
CA ILE A 6 -3.07 4.56 -19.83
C ILE A 6 -4.29 5.50 -19.84
N PRO A 7 -4.92 5.80 -20.99
CA PRO A 7 -6.09 6.69 -21.03
C PRO A 7 -7.32 6.05 -20.36
N ALA A 8 -8.04 6.82 -19.53
CA ALA A 8 -9.22 6.34 -18.81
C ALA A 8 -10.31 5.76 -19.75
N THR A 9 -10.55 6.42 -20.89
CA THR A 9 -11.52 5.97 -21.90
C THR A 9 -11.17 4.60 -22.49
N ASN A 10 -9.88 4.29 -22.63
CA ASN A 10 -9.44 3.00 -23.15
C ASN A 10 -9.57 1.90 -22.11
N LYS A 11 -9.38 2.20 -20.81
CA LYS A 11 -9.51 1.20 -19.74
C LYS A 11 -10.89 0.55 -19.76
N VAL A 12 -11.96 1.35 -19.84
CA VAL A 12 -13.35 0.87 -19.89
C VAL A 12 -13.55 -0.07 -21.08
N ARG A 13 -13.19 0.36 -22.30
CA ARG A 13 -13.31 -0.46 -23.51
C ARG A 13 -12.50 -1.75 -23.43
N MET A 14 -11.28 -1.68 -22.90
CA MET A 14 -10.43 -2.85 -22.73
C MET A 14 -11.00 -3.85 -21.71
N LEU A 15 -11.70 -3.37 -20.67
CA LEU A 15 -12.41 -4.23 -19.72
C LEU A 15 -13.60 -4.93 -20.39
N GLU A 16 -14.40 -4.18 -21.15
CA GLU A 16 -15.54 -4.70 -21.94
C GLU A 16 -15.10 -5.75 -22.96
N ASP A 17 -13.96 -5.54 -23.63
CA ASP A 17 -13.38 -6.49 -24.60
C ASP A 17 -12.76 -7.74 -23.94
N GLY A 18 -12.79 -7.83 -22.61
CA GLY A 18 -12.30 -8.98 -21.83
C GLY A 18 -10.78 -9.10 -21.82
N VAL A 19 -10.04 -7.98 -21.95
CA VAL A 19 -8.57 -8.00 -21.99
C VAL A 19 -7.99 -8.64 -20.74
N THR A 20 -8.55 -8.36 -19.56
CA THR A 20 -8.09 -8.92 -18.27
C THR A 20 -8.14 -10.45 -18.27
N GLU A 21 -9.24 -11.06 -18.73
CA GLU A 21 -9.35 -12.53 -18.79
C GLU A 21 -8.35 -13.15 -19.76
N ARG A 22 -8.12 -12.51 -20.92
CA ARG A 22 -7.16 -13.01 -21.91
C ARG A 22 -5.73 -12.95 -21.39
N ILE A 23 -5.32 -11.83 -20.77
CA ILE A 23 -3.93 -11.69 -20.29
C ILE A 23 -3.65 -12.49 -19.02
N LYS A 24 -4.67 -12.89 -18.25
CA LYS A 24 -4.49 -13.81 -17.10
C LYS A 24 -3.94 -15.18 -17.51
N THR A 25 -4.14 -15.62 -18.75
CA THR A 25 -3.50 -16.83 -19.27
C THR A 25 -1.97 -16.77 -19.21
N LEU A 26 -1.40 -15.56 -19.21
CA LEU A 26 0.04 -15.32 -19.12
C LEU A 26 0.59 -15.43 -17.69
N LEU A 27 -0.25 -15.62 -16.66
CA LEU A 27 0.22 -15.77 -15.28
C LEU A 27 1.22 -16.93 -15.11
N ARG A 28 1.11 -17.96 -15.95
CA ARG A 28 2.01 -19.14 -15.93
C ARG A 28 3.39 -18.87 -16.51
N THR A 29 3.65 -17.69 -17.06
CA THR A 29 4.95 -17.37 -17.68
C THR A 29 6.05 -17.26 -16.64
N ASN A 30 7.23 -17.80 -16.96
CA ASN A 30 8.46 -17.62 -16.20
C ASN A 30 9.41 -16.61 -16.85
N THR A 31 8.94 -15.88 -17.87
CA THR A 31 9.75 -14.91 -18.62
C THR A 31 9.61 -13.51 -18.00
N PRO A 32 10.64 -12.95 -17.33
CA PRO A 32 10.51 -11.71 -16.55
C PRO A 32 10.03 -10.50 -17.35
N PRO A 33 10.47 -10.27 -18.61
CA PRO A 33 9.91 -9.20 -19.44
C PRO A 33 8.40 -9.32 -19.69
N VAL A 34 7.88 -10.55 -19.78
CA VAL A 34 6.44 -10.81 -19.94
C VAL A 34 5.71 -10.56 -18.63
N GLN A 35 6.25 -11.04 -17.50
CA GLN A 35 5.72 -10.80 -16.15
C GLN A 35 5.61 -9.30 -15.88
N PHE A 36 6.69 -8.54 -16.13
CA PHE A 36 6.71 -7.09 -15.95
C PHE A 36 5.64 -6.37 -16.79
N LYS A 37 5.51 -6.73 -18.07
CA LYS A 37 4.49 -6.13 -18.95
C LYS A 37 3.08 -6.53 -18.57
N LEU A 38 2.87 -7.76 -18.09
CA LEU A 38 1.58 -8.25 -17.60
C LEU A 38 1.16 -7.48 -16.35
N LEU A 39 2.00 -7.47 -15.32
CA LEU A 39 1.78 -6.75 -14.06
C LEU A 39 1.49 -5.27 -14.33
N GLY A 40 2.30 -4.63 -15.17
CA GLY A 40 2.08 -3.23 -15.51
C GLY A 40 0.81 -2.99 -16.33
N THR A 41 0.38 -3.95 -17.14
CA THR A 41 -0.93 -3.85 -17.82
C THR A 41 -2.06 -3.94 -16.80
N LEU A 42 -2.05 -4.96 -15.92
CA LEU A 42 -3.07 -5.14 -14.88
C LEU A 42 -3.16 -3.92 -13.95
N ARG A 43 -2.01 -3.36 -13.54
CA ARG A 43 -1.97 -2.15 -12.70
C ARG A 43 -2.63 -0.96 -13.38
N MET A 44 -2.39 -0.75 -14.67
CA MET A 44 -3.07 0.31 -15.43
C MET A 44 -4.56 0.02 -15.57
N MET A 45 -4.97 -1.23 -15.74
CA MET A 45 -6.38 -1.59 -15.90
C MET A 45 -7.22 -1.36 -14.62
N VAL A 46 -6.63 -1.49 -13.43
CA VAL A 46 -7.35 -1.26 -12.15
C VAL A 46 -7.33 0.20 -11.70
N ASP A 47 -6.48 1.04 -12.30
CA ASP A 47 -6.31 2.43 -11.88
C ASP A 47 -7.60 3.24 -12.11
N GLY A 48 -8.23 3.60 -11.00
CA GLY A 48 -9.53 4.30 -10.97
C GLY A 48 -10.72 3.43 -11.39
N GLN A 49 -10.57 2.11 -11.49
CA GLN A 49 -11.62 1.18 -11.93
C GLN A 49 -11.97 0.21 -10.79
N GLU A 50 -12.94 0.59 -9.96
CA GLU A 50 -13.31 -0.15 -8.73
C GLU A 50 -13.77 -1.59 -9.02
N GLU A 51 -14.70 -1.78 -9.97
CA GLU A 51 -15.19 -3.11 -10.34
C GLU A 51 -14.06 -4.03 -10.85
N ALA A 52 -13.12 -3.47 -11.64
CA ALA A 52 -11.98 -4.22 -12.14
C ALA A 52 -11.01 -4.60 -11.01
N ALA A 53 -10.72 -3.66 -10.10
CA ALA A 53 -9.89 -3.90 -8.93
C ALA A 53 -10.51 -4.96 -8.01
N LEU A 54 -11.82 -4.90 -7.79
CA LEU A 54 -12.56 -5.88 -7.00
C LEU A 54 -12.52 -7.26 -7.67
N LYS A 55 -12.85 -7.35 -8.96
CA LYS A 55 -12.85 -8.63 -9.71
C LYS A 55 -11.48 -9.28 -9.72
N LEU A 56 -10.43 -8.50 -9.97
CA LEU A 56 -9.05 -9.02 -9.99
C LEU A 56 -8.54 -9.36 -8.59
N GLY A 57 -8.82 -8.53 -7.59
CA GLY A 57 -8.38 -8.78 -6.21
C GLY A 57 -9.06 -10.01 -5.57
N LYS A 58 -10.26 -10.39 -6.03
CA LYS A 58 -10.95 -11.61 -5.61
C LYS A 58 -10.39 -12.90 -6.26
N ASP A 59 -9.56 -12.78 -7.28
CA ASP A 59 -9.01 -13.95 -7.96
C ASP A 59 -7.82 -14.52 -7.16
N PRO A 60 -7.98 -15.69 -6.50
CA PRO A 60 -6.93 -16.25 -5.64
C PRO A 60 -5.70 -16.69 -6.44
N VAL A 61 -5.88 -17.09 -7.70
CA VAL A 61 -4.77 -17.51 -8.58
C VAL A 61 -3.93 -16.30 -8.96
N LEU A 62 -4.59 -15.19 -9.29
CA LEU A 62 -3.89 -13.93 -9.55
C LEU A 62 -3.16 -13.44 -8.31
N LEU A 63 -3.85 -13.38 -7.16
CA LEU A 63 -3.27 -12.86 -5.93
C LEU A 63 -2.05 -13.69 -5.51
N SER A 64 -2.16 -15.01 -5.50
CA SER A 64 -1.04 -15.92 -5.20
C SER A 64 0.16 -15.69 -6.13
N ARG A 65 -0.08 -15.51 -7.44
CA ARG A 65 1.00 -15.27 -8.41
C ARG A 65 1.64 -13.90 -8.25
N VAL A 66 0.86 -12.87 -7.89
CA VAL A 66 1.40 -11.53 -7.60
C VAL A 66 2.32 -11.58 -6.38
N LEU A 67 1.92 -12.28 -5.32
CA LEU A 67 2.73 -12.43 -4.11
C LEU A 67 4.02 -13.21 -4.37
N GLU A 68 3.97 -14.28 -5.16
CA GLU A 68 5.18 -14.98 -5.59
C GLU A 68 6.14 -14.04 -6.35
N TRP A 69 5.61 -13.15 -7.19
CA TRP A 69 6.42 -12.16 -7.90
C TRP A 69 6.91 -11.01 -7.03
N CYS A 70 6.27 -10.70 -5.91
CA CYS A 70 6.84 -9.82 -4.88
C CYS A 70 8.15 -10.40 -4.31
N GLU A 71 8.31 -11.72 -4.31
CA GLU A 71 9.49 -12.42 -3.80
C GLU A 71 10.53 -12.74 -4.89
N ALA A 72 10.35 -12.22 -6.12
CA ALA A 72 11.31 -12.42 -7.21
C ALA A 72 12.66 -11.74 -6.91
N LYS A 73 13.64 -12.52 -6.43
CA LYS A 73 14.96 -12.03 -6.00
C LYS A 73 15.76 -11.40 -7.15
N ASP A 74 15.82 -12.10 -8.28
CA ASP A 74 16.70 -11.74 -9.41
C ASP A 74 16.10 -10.67 -10.35
N HIS A 75 14.86 -10.25 -10.09
CA HIS A 75 14.11 -9.38 -10.99
C HIS A 75 13.41 -8.24 -10.24
N ALA A 76 14.21 -7.25 -9.81
CA ALA A 76 13.72 -6.07 -9.08
C ALA A 76 12.56 -5.35 -9.79
N GLY A 77 12.57 -5.28 -11.13
CA GLY A 77 11.48 -4.68 -11.90
C GLY A 77 10.15 -5.46 -11.77
N VAL A 78 10.20 -6.80 -11.78
CA VAL A 78 9.02 -7.65 -11.59
C VAL A 78 8.49 -7.50 -10.18
N ARG A 79 9.38 -7.58 -9.18
CA ARG A 79 9.05 -7.35 -7.77
C ARG A 79 8.38 -6.00 -7.54
N GLY A 80 8.98 -4.93 -8.06
CA GLY A 80 8.42 -3.58 -7.94
C GLY A 80 7.04 -3.47 -8.58
N GLU A 81 6.83 -3.99 -9.79
CA GLU A 81 5.52 -3.91 -10.45
C GLU A 81 4.46 -4.79 -9.75
N ALA A 82 4.87 -5.91 -9.14
CA ALA A 82 4.01 -6.79 -8.37
C ALA A 82 3.52 -6.11 -7.08
N SER A 83 4.42 -5.56 -6.27
CA SER A 83 4.05 -4.83 -5.05
C SER A 83 3.17 -3.62 -5.36
N ARG A 84 3.43 -2.91 -6.46
CA ARG A 84 2.59 -1.80 -6.92
C ARG A 84 1.20 -2.23 -7.37
N LEU A 85 1.08 -3.39 -8.03
CA LEU A 85 -0.23 -3.96 -8.36
C LEU A 85 -1.00 -4.35 -7.09
N LEU A 86 -0.32 -4.96 -6.11
CA LEU A 86 -0.92 -5.30 -4.81
C LEU A 86 -1.47 -4.05 -4.10
N ALA A 87 -0.68 -2.98 -4.04
CA ALA A 87 -1.12 -1.69 -3.50
C ALA A 87 -2.31 -1.11 -4.29
N ALA A 88 -2.27 -1.20 -5.62
CA ALA A 88 -3.35 -0.72 -6.48
C ALA A 88 -4.67 -1.46 -6.27
N LEU A 89 -4.64 -2.79 -6.07
CA LEU A 89 -5.83 -3.58 -5.78
C LEU A 89 -6.55 -3.09 -4.52
N ILE A 90 -5.82 -2.78 -3.44
CA ILE A 90 -6.40 -2.20 -2.22
C ILE A 90 -6.94 -0.80 -2.49
N ARG A 91 -6.10 0.10 -3.03
CA ARG A 91 -6.45 1.52 -3.21
C ARG A 91 -7.70 1.73 -4.07
N HIS A 92 -7.86 0.93 -5.12
CA HIS A 92 -8.91 1.11 -6.10
C HIS A 92 -10.15 0.25 -5.84
N SER A 93 -10.03 -0.90 -5.16
CA SER A 93 -11.22 -1.68 -4.78
C SER A 93 -11.90 -1.15 -3.52
N ARG A 94 -11.13 -0.57 -2.58
CA ARG A 94 -11.60 -0.12 -1.25
C ARG A 94 -12.49 -1.15 -0.53
N SER A 95 -12.22 -2.43 -0.75
CA SER A 95 -13.06 -3.53 -0.29
C SER A 95 -12.42 -4.28 0.87
N SER A 96 -13.17 -4.44 1.96
CA SER A 96 -12.76 -5.24 3.13
C SER A 96 -12.40 -6.68 2.73
N GLU A 97 -13.10 -7.27 1.77
CA GLU A 97 -12.80 -8.62 1.28
C GLU A 97 -11.39 -8.71 0.67
N ILE A 98 -10.98 -7.68 -0.08
CA ILE A 98 -9.65 -7.61 -0.70
C ILE A 98 -8.58 -7.33 0.34
N VAL A 99 -8.85 -6.42 1.28
CA VAL A 99 -7.95 -6.17 2.43
C VAL A 99 -7.69 -7.47 3.19
N CYS A 100 -8.74 -8.20 3.55
CA CYS A 100 -8.65 -9.48 4.24
C CYS A 100 -7.96 -10.56 3.41
N ALA A 101 -8.18 -10.61 2.09
CA ALA A 101 -7.51 -11.57 1.21
C ALA A 101 -6.00 -11.29 1.13
N VAL A 102 -5.59 -10.02 1.01
CA VAL A 102 -4.18 -9.62 1.01
C VAL A 102 -3.53 -9.91 2.36
N ALA A 103 -4.20 -9.60 3.47
CA ALA A 103 -3.70 -9.88 4.82
C ALA A 103 -3.47 -11.37 5.07
N ARG A 104 -4.47 -12.23 4.76
CA ARG A 104 -4.35 -13.68 4.92
C ARG A 104 -3.27 -14.33 4.07
N ALA A 105 -2.92 -13.69 2.96
CA ALA A 105 -1.90 -14.17 2.03
C ALA A 105 -0.52 -13.55 2.29
N ASP A 106 -0.29 -12.95 3.46
CA ASP A 106 0.96 -12.31 3.86
C ASP A 106 1.41 -11.14 2.95
N GLY A 107 0.46 -10.54 2.22
CA GLY A 107 0.76 -9.44 1.31
C GLY A 107 1.10 -8.13 2.01
N VAL A 108 0.79 -8.00 3.29
CA VAL A 108 1.07 -6.81 4.11
C VAL A 108 2.57 -6.57 4.25
N HIS A 109 3.35 -7.64 4.45
CA HIS A 109 4.81 -7.57 4.50
C HIS A 109 5.40 -6.92 3.24
N HIS A 110 4.94 -7.29 2.04
CA HIS A 110 5.45 -6.69 0.81
C HIS A 110 5.06 -5.21 0.66
N LEU A 111 3.90 -4.79 1.16
CA LEU A 111 3.51 -3.37 1.17
C LEU A 111 4.40 -2.57 2.12
N ILE A 112 4.73 -3.10 3.29
CA ILE A 112 5.62 -2.44 4.25
C ILE A 112 7.05 -2.36 3.68
N SER A 113 7.55 -3.43 3.07
CA SER A 113 8.84 -3.40 2.34
C SER A 113 8.85 -2.34 1.22
N MET A 114 7.74 -2.21 0.48
CA MET A 114 7.58 -1.19 -0.56
C MET A 114 7.54 0.23 0.02
N ALA A 115 7.02 0.42 1.23
CA ALA A 115 7.00 1.69 1.94
C ALA A 115 8.42 2.22 2.27
N THR A 116 9.43 1.35 2.29
CA THR A 116 10.85 1.70 2.49
C THR A 116 11.68 1.61 1.20
N SER A 117 11.05 1.55 0.03
CA SER A 117 11.76 1.51 -1.25
C SER A 117 12.55 2.80 -1.55
N GLU A 118 13.50 2.76 -2.48
CA GLU A 118 14.25 3.94 -2.92
C GLU A 118 13.41 4.95 -3.74
N HIS A 119 12.21 4.54 -4.15
CA HIS A 119 11.35 5.33 -5.03
C HIS A 119 10.18 5.94 -4.25
N VAL A 120 10.19 7.26 -4.08
CA VAL A 120 9.15 8.03 -3.37
C VAL A 120 7.72 7.71 -3.85
N ILE A 121 7.53 7.47 -5.15
CA ILE A 121 6.22 7.08 -5.71
C ILE A 121 5.74 5.75 -5.11
N MET A 122 6.63 4.76 -5.01
CA MET A 122 6.31 3.46 -4.45
C MET A 122 6.07 3.54 -2.94
N GLN A 123 6.89 4.32 -2.23
CA GLN A 123 6.69 4.57 -0.80
C GLN A 123 5.28 5.11 -0.53
N ASN A 124 4.86 6.14 -1.28
CA ASN A 124 3.52 6.72 -1.15
C ASN A 124 2.40 5.76 -1.56
N GLU A 125 2.55 5.03 -2.67
CA GLU A 125 1.55 4.03 -3.09
C GLU A 125 1.30 2.98 -2.00
N ALA A 126 2.36 2.52 -1.34
CA ALA A 126 2.27 1.57 -0.24
C ALA A 126 1.65 2.18 1.03
N LEU A 127 2.14 3.34 1.48
CA LEU A 127 1.61 4.01 2.68
C LEU A 127 0.13 4.35 2.54
N VAL A 128 -0.31 4.82 1.36
CA VAL A 128 -1.73 5.10 1.09
C VAL A 128 -2.55 3.80 1.04
N ALA A 129 -2.02 2.72 0.46
CA ALA A 129 -2.70 1.42 0.47
C ALA A 129 -2.89 0.91 1.91
N LEU A 130 -1.84 0.99 2.74
CA LEU A 130 -1.88 0.59 4.14
C LEU A 130 -2.84 1.47 4.96
N ALA A 131 -2.88 2.78 4.70
CA ALA A 131 -3.84 3.69 5.33
C ALA A 131 -5.29 3.33 4.98
N ILE A 132 -5.58 3.05 3.71
CA ILE A 132 -6.90 2.61 3.27
C ILE A 132 -7.27 1.25 3.89
N ALA A 133 -6.35 0.27 3.86
CA ALA A 133 -6.58 -1.04 4.49
C ALA A 133 -6.89 -0.91 5.98
N SER A 134 -6.12 -0.08 6.69
CA SER A 134 -6.29 0.22 8.11
C SER A 134 -7.63 0.93 8.39
N ALA A 135 -8.04 1.87 7.54
CA ALA A 135 -9.31 2.56 7.69
C ALA A 135 -10.53 1.67 7.42
N ILE A 136 -10.38 0.66 6.57
CA ILE A 136 -11.45 -0.29 6.23
C ILE A 136 -11.64 -1.33 7.34
N ASP A 137 -10.55 -1.94 7.81
CA ASP A 137 -10.62 -3.03 8.79
C ASP A 137 -9.35 -3.09 9.66
N ILE A 138 -9.21 -2.12 10.57
CA ILE A 138 -8.07 -2.07 11.49
C ILE A 138 -7.97 -3.30 12.40
N VAL A 139 -9.11 -3.94 12.70
CA VAL A 139 -9.17 -5.09 13.60
C VAL A 139 -8.52 -6.30 12.94
N SER A 140 -8.91 -6.63 11.69
CA SER A 140 -8.28 -7.71 10.93
C SER A 140 -6.84 -7.40 10.53
N MET A 141 -6.48 -6.12 10.43
CA MET A 141 -5.12 -5.68 10.07
C MET A 141 -4.15 -5.64 11.25
N LYS A 142 -4.63 -5.67 12.51
CA LYS A 142 -3.79 -5.51 13.71
C LYS A 142 -2.57 -6.45 13.71
N ASP A 143 -2.82 -7.76 13.64
CA ASP A 143 -1.76 -8.76 13.73
C ASP A 143 -0.84 -8.74 12.50
N PRO A 144 -1.36 -8.70 11.24
CA PRO A 144 -0.51 -8.55 10.07
C PRO A 144 0.39 -7.30 10.09
N LEU A 145 -0.12 -6.15 10.56
CA LEU A 145 0.66 -4.92 10.66
C LEU A 145 1.74 -5.01 11.73
N LYS A 146 1.45 -5.71 12.83
CA LYS A 146 2.39 -5.92 13.94
C LYS A 146 3.50 -6.89 13.54
N GLU A 147 3.14 -8.06 13.01
CA GLU A 147 4.07 -9.11 12.59
C GLU A 147 5.05 -8.60 11.53
N ALA A 148 4.59 -7.74 10.63
CA ALA A 148 5.42 -7.11 9.61
C ALA A 148 6.11 -5.80 10.05
N GLU A 149 6.13 -5.50 11.35
CA GLU A 149 6.84 -4.37 11.96
C GLU A 149 6.49 -2.99 11.35
N LEU A 150 5.21 -2.75 11.06
CA LEU A 150 4.77 -1.47 10.47
C LEU A 150 5.15 -0.28 11.34
N VAL A 151 4.85 -0.32 12.64
CA VAL A 151 5.00 0.85 13.52
C VAL A 151 6.46 1.27 13.71
N PRO A 152 7.41 0.35 13.97
CA PRO A 152 8.84 0.66 13.90
C PRO A 152 9.26 1.25 12.55
N THR A 153 8.71 0.74 11.45
CA THR A 153 8.99 1.23 10.09
C THR A 153 8.52 2.67 9.90
N LEU A 154 7.30 3.00 10.34
CA LEU A 154 6.76 4.36 10.29
C LEU A 154 7.58 5.33 11.12
N LYS A 155 8.04 4.91 12.31
CA LYS A 155 8.93 5.74 13.14
C LYS A 155 10.22 6.09 12.38
N LYS A 156 10.87 5.10 11.75
CA LYS A 156 12.07 5.33 10.93
C LYS A 156 11.82 6.32 9.79
N ILE A 157 10.66 6.21 9.10
CA ILE A 157 10.28 7.13 8.02
C ILE A 157 10.12 8.57 8.53
N LEU A 158 9.51 8.76 9.71
CA LEU A 158 9.35 10.09 10.30
C LEU A 158 10.68 10.70 10.74
N ASP A 159 11.54 9.88 11.35
CA ASP A 159 12.82 10.28 11.92
C ASP A 159 13.92 10.49 10.85
N ASP A 160 13.73 10.04 9.61
CA ASP A 160 14.67 10.25 8.51
C ASP A 160 14.82 11.76 8.20
N PRO A 161 15.98 12.40 8.45
CA PRO A 161 16.16 13.83 8.24
C PRO A 161 16.10 14.25 6.77
N ILE A 162 16.38 13.34 5.82
CA ILE A 162 16.38 13.62 4.38
C ILE A 162 15.14 13.05 3.67
N GLY A 163 14.24 12.41 4.40
CA GLY A 163 13.03 11.81 3.86
C GLY A 163 12.09 12.84 3.22
N ALA A 164 11.50 12.48 2.07
CA ALA A 164 10.62 13.36 1.32
C ALA A 164 9.38 13.76 2.14
N VAL A 165 8.99 15.05 2.03
CA VAL A 165 7.88 15.63 2.78
C VAL A 165 6.57 14.89 2.52
N GLU A 166 6.31 14.51 1.26
CA GLU A 166 5.11 13.75 0.90
C GLU A 166 5.05 12.35 1.52
N VAL A 167 6.21 11.70 1.72
CA VAL A 167 6.29 10.37 2.31
C VAL A 167 6.00 10.44 3.81
N LYS A 168 6.60 11.42 4.50
CA LYS A 168 6.28 11.70 5.90
C LYS A 168 4.80 12.03 6.08
N PHE A 169 4.21 12.78 5.15
CA PHE A 169 2.79 13.15 5.21
C PHE A 169 1.89 11.92 5.05
N SER A 170 2.19 11.04 4.09
CA SER A 170 1.49 9.76 3.92
C SER A 170 1.62 8.87 5.16
N ALA A 171 2.81 8.80 5.76
CA ALA A 171 3.04 8.07 7.01
C ALA A 171 2.22 8.63 8.17
N LEU A 172 2.15 9.97 8.33
CA LEU A 172 1.29 10.61 9.33
C LEU A 172 -0.20 10.29 9.09
N GLY A 173 -0.66 10.16 7.84
CA GLY A 173 -2.02 9.75 7.53
C GLY A 173 -2.36 8.35 8.07
N LEU A 174 -1.43 7.40 7.88
CA LEU A 174 -1.55 6.05 8.43
C LEU A 174 -1.48 6.06 9.96
N ILE A 175 -0.51 6.76 10.56
CA ILE A 175 -0.40 6.89 12.03
C ILE A 175 -1.67 7.51 12.63
N CYS A 176 -2.27 8.50 11.97
CA CYS A 176 -3.53 9.09 12.42
C CYS A 176 -4.65 8.04 12.47
N THR A 177 -4.76 7.19 11.43
CA THR A 177 -5.73 6.08 11.41
C THR A 177 -5.51 5.13 12.58
N MET A 178 -4.25 4.81 12.89
CA MET A 178 -3.88 3.94 14.01
C MET A 178 -4.12 4.60 15.38
N ALA A 179 -3.84 5.90 15.51
CA ALA A 179 -4.04 6.66 16.75
C ALA A 179 -5.52 6.79 17.16
N ASN A 180 -6.41 6.81 16.16
CA ASN A 180 -7.86 6.78 16.37
C ASN A 180 -8.40 5.37 16.69
N SER A 181 -7.56 4.33 16.63
CA SER A 181 -7.94 2.96 16.93
C SER A 181 -7.42 2.53 18.30
N SER A 182 -8.32 2.11 19.19
CA SER A 182 -7.93 1.59 20.50
C SER A 182 -7.00 0.38 20.42
N VAL A 183 -7.10 -0.43 19.36
CA VAL A 183 -6.29 -1.65 19.22
C VAL A 183 -4.86 -1.42 18.75
N MET A 184 -4.56 -0.26 18.16
CA MET A 184 -3.20 0.08 17.67
C MET A 184 -2.49 1.12 18.53
N ARG A 185 -3.18 1.79 19.47
CA ARG A 185 -2.57 2.79 20.37
C ARG A 185 -1.38 2.23 21.16
N GLU A 186 -1.52 1.03 21.73
CA GLU A 186 -0.44 0.37 22.47
C GLU A 186 0.80 0.13 21.60
N GLU A 187 0.61 -0.20 20.32
CA GLU A 187 1.72 -0.42 19.39
C GLU A 187 2.43 0.89 19.02
N LEU A 188 1.69 2.01 18.93
CA LEU A 188 2.29 3.35 18.75
C LEU A 188 3.09 3.80 19.98
N ASP A 189 2.58 3.51 21.18
CA ASP A 189 3.27 3.83 22.43
C ASP A 189 4.51 2.95 22.64
N SER A 190 4.48 1.67 22.21
CA SER A 190 5.62 0.74 22.37
C SER A 190 6.91 1.21 21.69
N VAL A 191 6.80 2.02 20.64
CA VAL A 191 7.95 2.60 19.91
C VAL A 191 8.24 4.07 20.29
N ASN A 192 7.57 4.61 21.31
CA ASN A 192 7.62 6.04 21.65
C ASN A 192 7.30 6.95 20.45
N MET A 193 6.21 6.68 19.72
CA MET A 193 5.83 7.45 18.53
C MET A 193 5.64 8.95 18.85
N LYS A 194 5.17 9.27 20.07
CA LYS A 194 4.99 10.66 20.56
C LYS A 194 6.27 11.49 20.48
N GLU A 195 7.44 10.88 20.65
CA GLU A 195 8.73 11.57 20.55
C GLU A 195 9.00 12.05 19.11
N SER A 196 8.83 11.16 18.13
CA SER A 196 9.02 11.45 16.70
C SER A 196 8.00 12.49 16.20
N LEU A 197 6.75 12.38 16.65
CA LEU A 197 5.72 13.36 16.34
C LEU A 197 6.04 14.74 16.94
N SER A 198 6.57 14.80 18.16
CA SER A 198 6.98 16.06 18.81
C SER A 198 8.08 16.76 18.00
N LYS A 199 9.07 16.03 17.50
CA LYS A 199 10.12 16.60 16.63
C LYS A 199 9.54 17.20 15.34
N LEU A 200 8.46 16.61 14.80
CA LEU A 200 7.82 17.08 13.59
C LEU A 200 6.94 18.31 13.77
N THR A 201 6.56 18.70 14.99
CA THR A 201 5.75 19.91 15.20
C THR A 201 6.48 21.19 14.82
N ASP A 202 7.81 21.15 14.82
CA ASP A 202 8.68 22.27 14.46
C ASP A 202 9.25 22.15 13.03
N HIS A 203 8.71 21.22 12.23
CA HIS A 203 9.16 21.00 10.86
C HIS A 203 8.84 22.20 9.95
N SER A 204 9.72 22.48 8.98
CA SER A 204 9.61 23.61 8.04
C SER A 204 8.32 23.60 7.20
N SER A 205 7.83 22.42 6.86
CA SER A 205 6.52 22.22 6.24
C SER A 205 5.39 22.41 7.25
N SER A 206 4.63 23.51 7.11
CA SER A 206 3.49 23.83 7.96
C SER A 206 2.40 22.75 7.97
N LYS A 207 2.21 22.04 6.83
CA LYS A 207 1.26 20.93 6.70
C LYS A 207 1.68 19.70 7.51
N LEU A 208 2.97 19.35 7.49
CA LEU A 208 3.48 18.26 8.32
C LEU A 208 3.38 18.61 9.80
N ALA A 209 3.82 19.82 10.15
CA ALA A 209 3.79 20.31 11.52
C ALA A 209 2.37 20.34 12.11
N SER A 210 1.37 20.79 11.34
CA SER A 210 -0.03 20.81 11.80
C SER A 210 -0.60 19.42 11.97
N GLN A 211 -0.31 18.49 11.06
CA GLN A 211 -0.78 17.11 11.16
C GLN A 211 -0.13 16.37 12.33
N ALA A 212 1.18 16.55 12.54
CA ALA A 212 1.88 15.97 13.70
C ALA A 212 1.29 16.46 15.03
N ARG A 213 1.00 17.77 15.16
CA ARG A 213 0.30 18.34 16.33
C ARG A 213 -1.06 17.69 16.55
N SER A 214 -1.86 17.55 15.50
CA SER A 214 -3.18 16.93 15.61
C SER A 214 -3.11 15.49 16.11
N ILE A 215 -2.15 14.70 15.63
CA ILE A 215 -1.97 13.31 16.04
C ILE A 215 -1.48 13.23 17.49
N LEU A 216 -0.59 14.11 17.91
CA LEU A 216 -0.15 14.19 19.30
C LEU A 216 -1.30 14.45 20.27
N THR A 217 -2.23 15.35 19.92
CA THR A 217 -3.43 15.60 20.71
C THR A 217 -4.25 14.32 20.85
N ILE A 218 -4.52 13.62 19.74
CA ILE A 218 -5.28 12.36 19.75
C ILE A 218 -4.63 11.31 20.67
N LEU A 219 -3.30 11.20 20.66
CA LEU A 219 -2.56 10.24 21.49
C LEU A 219 -2.39 10.69 22.95
N SER A 220 -2.62 11.96 23.26
CA SER A 220 -2.54 12.52 24.61
C SER A 220 -3.88 12.48 25.33
N ASP A 221 -4.98 12.43 24.58
CA ASP A 221 -6.32 12.23 25.14
C ASP A 221 -6.47 10.80 25.68
N PRO A 222 -6.79 10.64 26.98
CA PRO A 222 -7.05 9.32 27.55
C PRO A 222 -8.26 8.70 26.85
N SER A 223 -8.03 7.56 26.18
CA SER A 223 -9.09 6.71 25.59
C SER A 223 -9.94 6.05 26.66
#